data_AF-A0A1A8QYP0-F1
#
_entry.id   AF-A0A1A8QYP0-F1
#
_cell.length_a   1.000
_cell.length_b   1.000
_cell.length_c   1.000
_cell.angle_alpha   90.00
_cell.angle_beta   90.00
_cell.angle_gamma   90.00
#
_symmetry.space_group_name_H-M   'P 1'
#
loop_
_entity.id
_entity.type
_entity.pdbx_description
1 polymer ?
#
loop_
_entity_poly.entity_id
_entity_poly.type
_entity_poly.pdbx_seq_one_letter_code
_entity_poly.pdbx_strand_id
1 'polypeptide(L)'
;MDSGSDSPLYLGLDFSTQQLKVVAIDGDLNVVHQNYLQFDSELPEFRTQGGVYLHMDGLTVTSPVLMWVKALDLLLDKMKKEGFDFSRVRALSGSGQQHGSVFWRTGASQTLAHLHPDQNLHQLLQDSFSVLDSPVWMDSSTSYQCQNLEVATGGALRLAQVTGSRAYERFTGNQICKLYQSRSARFWCTEVSLGTSDTVFLSIQEPRPALEGHIFCNPVDLEAYMALLCFKNGSLTRERIRNQCSGGTWEHFSATLRETSPGNNGNIGFYFDSQEITPPASGVHRFDSDNFEVSHWSPQVELRALVEGQFLSRRLHAERLGYSITAGTRVLATGGASSNRELLQVLADVFSAPVYTMDLSNSACLGSAYRALHGLVAESGVSFFDVVKKAPEPQLVASPDPEATQVYDQMLRRVAQLEDRVLQKNRT
;
A
#
# COMPACT_ATOMS: atom_id res chain seq x y z
N MET A 1 -20.63 6.35 -38.40
CA MET A 1 -19.59 5.86 -37.47
C MET A 1 -18.64 7.02 -37.29
N ASP A 2 -18.85 7.83 -36.25
CA ASP A 2 -18.07 9.06 -36.02
C ASP A 2 -18.21 9.52 -34.55
N SER A 3 -17.91 8.60 -33.62
CA SER A 3 -18.25 8.74 -32.20
C SER A 3 -17.06 8.68 -31.24
N GLY A 4 -15.82 8.69 -31.76
CA GLY A 4 -14.59 8.60 -30.95
C GLY A 4 -13.99 9.95 -30.53
N SER A 5 -14.29 11.03 -31.26
CA SER A 5 -13.65 12.34 -31.07
C SER A 5 -14.18 13.14 -29.89
N ASP A 6 -15.47 13.00 -29.55
CA ASP A 6 -16.18 13.91 -28.63
C ASP A 6 -16.59 13.25 -27.29
N SER A 7 -16.10 12.03 -27.01
CA SER A 7 -16.42 11.31 -25.77
C SER A 7 -15.81 12.01 -24.55
N PRO A 8 -16.56 12.22 -23.44
CA PRO A 8 -16.05 12.84 -22.23
C PRO A 8 -14.92 12.01 -21.59
N LEU A 9 -13.95 12.71 -21.00
CA LEU A 9 -12.77 12.11 -20.37
C LEU A 9 -12.72 12.38 -18.86
N TYR A 10 -12.10 11.45 -18.13
CA TYR A 10 -11.92 11.54 -16.68
C TYR A 10 -10.45 11.28 -16.35
N LEU A 11 -9.81 12.21 -15.62
CA LEU A 11 -8.39 12.12 -15.29
C LEU A 11 -8.17 11.52 -13.89
N GLY A 12 -7.18 10.62 -13.81
CA GLY A 12 -6.68 10.06 -12.58
C GLY A 12 -5.18 10.28 -12.43
N LEU A 13 -4.79 11.10 -11.46
CA LEU A 13 -3.39 11.39 -11.13
C LEU A 13 -2.86 10.43 -10.05
N ASP A 14 -1.56 10.19 -10.00
CA ASP A 14 -0.89 9.51 -8.89
C ASP A 14 0.47 10.18 -8.60
N PHE A 15 0.50 11.01 -7.56
CA PHE A 15 1.71 11.67 -7.04
C PHE A 15 2.50 10.67 -6.20
N SER A 16 3.19 9.72 -6.84
CA SER A 16 3.91 8.64 -6.18
C SER A 16 5.24 9.10 -5.56
N THR A 17 6.02 8.16 -5.00
CA THR A 17 7.33 8.47 -4.38
C THR A 17 8.38 8.85 -5.42
N GLN A 18 8.41 8.16 -6.56
CA GLN A 18 9.45 8.27 -7.59
C GLN A 18 9.01 9.01 -8.86
N GLN A 19 7.70 9.19 -9.05
CA GLN A 19 7.11 9.72 -10.27
C GLN A 19 5.73 10.30 -10.04
N LEU A 20 5.32 11.22 -10.91
CA LEU A 20 3.94 11.62 -11.12
C LEU A 20 3.39 10.88 -12.34
N LYS A 21 2.23 10.22 -12.21
CA LYS A 21 1.55 9.54 -13.32
C LYS A 21 0.17 10.15 -13.57
N VAL A 22 -0.32 10.02 -14.80
CA VAL A 22 -1.68 10.38 -15.22
C VAL A 22 -2.26 9.29 -16.13
N VAL A 23 -3.54 8.99 -15.92
CA VAL A 23 -4.36 8.18 -16.83
C VAL A 23 -5.62 8.97 -17.17
N ALA A 24 -6.03 8.95 -18.43
CA ALA A 24 -7.34 9.41 -18.88
C ALA A 24 -8.18 8.20 -19.32
N ILE A 25 -9.42 8.13 -18.82
CA ILE A 25 -10.41 7.15 -19.28
C ILE A 25 -11.59 7.83 -19.98
N ASP A 26 -12.27 7.10 -20.86
CA ASP A 26 -13.55 7.50 -21.44
C ASP A 26 -14.75 7.09 -20.56
N GLY A 27 -15.98 7.43 -21.00
CA GLY A 27 -17.23 7.04 -20.32
C GLY A 27 -17.58 5.54 -20.37
N ASP A 28 -16.83 4.73 -21.11
CA ASP A 28 -16.91 3.27 -21.13
C ASP A 28 -15.78 2.62 -20.31
N LEU A 29 -15.00 3.43 -19.57
CA LEU A 29 -13.88 3.06 -18.69
C LEU A 29 -12.62 2.56 -19.41
N ASN A 30 -12.51 2.77 -20.72
CA ASN A 30 -11.30 2.43 -21.47
C ASN A 30 -10.21 3.48 -21.23
N VAL A 31 -8.97 3.05 -21.05
CA VAL A 31 -7.80 3.94 -21.04
C VAL A 31 -7.57 4.50 -22.44
N VAL A 32 -7.72 5.81 -22.61
CA VAL A 32 -7.47 6.51 -23.88
C VAL A 32 -6.11 7.21 -23.93
N HIS A 33 -5.54 7.52 -22.77
CA HIS A 33 -4.23 8.17 -22.65
C HIS A 33 -3.59 7.80 -21.31
N GLN A 34 -2.27 7.63 -21.31
CA GLN A 34 -1.48 7.43 -20.10
C GLN A 34 -0.12 8.09 -20.28
N ASN A 35 0.36 8.76 -19.24
CA ASN A 35 1.68 9.40 -19.26
C ASN A 35 2.27 9.45 -17.83
N TYR A 36 3.56 9.68 -17.73
CA TYR A 36 4.28 9.78 -16.47
C TYR A 36 5.48 10.71 -16.58
N LEU A 37 5.97 11.14 -15.41
CA LEU A 37 7.20 11.89 -15.24
C LEU A 37 7.99 11.30 -14.06
N GLN A 38 9.18 10.77 -14.34
CA GLN A 38 10.08 10.15 -13.36
C GLN A 38 11.03 11.20 -12.78
N PHE A 39 10.98 11.41 -11.46
CA PHE A 39 11.60 12.56 -10.79
C PHE A 39 13.12 12.62 -10.99
N ASP A 40 13.86 11.55 -10.67
CA ASP A 40 15.34 11.59 -10.71
C ASP A 40 15.91 11.84 -12.12
N SER A 41 15.19 11.41 -13.17
CA SER A 41 15.65 11.51 -14.56
C SER A 41 15.16 12.78 -15.29
N GLU A 42 13.94 13.25 -14.97
CA GLU A 42 13.33 14.42 -15.64
C GLU A 42 13.44 15.71 -14.82
N LEU A 43 13.80 15.62 -13.53
CA LEU A 43 14.06 16.74 -12.62
C LEU A 43 15.42 16.61 -11.87
N PRO A 44 16.54 16.28 -12.57
CA PRO A 44 17.82 15.95 -11.95
C PRO A 44 18.46 17.11 -11.16
N GLU A 45 18.03 18.36 -11.37
CA GLU A 45 18.47 19.51 -10.61
C GLU A 45 18.11 19.44 -9.11
N PHE A 46 17.06 18.68 -8.76
CA PHE A 46 16.72 18.39 -7.36
C PHE A 46 17.64 17.32 -6.75
N ARG A 47 18.38 16.53 -7.55
CA ARG A 47 19.37 15.54 -7.06
C ARG A 47 18.81 14.49 -6.08
N THR A 48 17.54 14.13 -6.21
CA THR A 48 16.92 13.04 -5.45
C THR A 48 17.50 11.68 -5.85
N GLN A 49 17.29 10.68 -4.99
CA GLN A 49 17.49 9.28 -5.34
C GLN A 49 16.23 8.52 -4.92
N GLY A 50 15.55 7.88 -5.88
CA GLY A 50 14.20 7.34 -5.67
C GLY A 50 13.16 8.44 -5.39
N GLY A 51 13.35 9.67 -5.87
CA GLY A 51 12.47 10.80 -5.61
C GLY A 51 12.55 11.39 -4.20
N VAL A 52 13.52 10.95 -3.38
CA VAL A 52 13.70 11.39 -1.99
C VAL A 52 15.14 11.82 -1.68
N TYR A 53 15.31 12.48 -0.55
CA TYR A 53 16.57 12.64 0.18
C TYR A 53 16.54 11.76 1.42
N LEU A 54 17.53 10.88 1.56
CA LEU A 54 17.89 10.27 2.84
C LEU A 54 18.91 11.18 3.53
N HIS A 55 18.60 11.63 4.74
CA HIS A 55 19.47 12.55 5.49
C HIS A 55 20.62 11.81 6.21
N MET A 56 21.60 12.56 6.71
CA MET A 56 22.79 12.00 7.37
C MET A 56 22.52 11.19 8.65
N ASP A 57 21.33 11.33 9.25
CA ASP A 57 20.91 10.53 10.40
C ASP A 57 20.46 9.11 10.02
N GLY A 58 20.28 8.82 8.73
CA GLY A 58 19.79 7.54 8.21
C GLY A 58 18.31 7.26 8.52
N LEU A 59 17.56 8.22 9.06
CA LEU A 59 16.18 8.05 9.54
C LEU A 59 15.22 9.09 8.95
N THR A 60 15.67 10.33 8.78
CA THR A 60 14.86 11.41 8.19
C THR A 60 14.83 11.24 6.68
N VAL A 61 13.62 11.23 6.10
CA VAL A 61 13.43 11.08 4.65
C VAL A 61 12.42 12.08 4.12
N THR A 62 12.81 12.87 3.12
CA THR A 62 12.03 14.00 2.60
C THR A 62 12.05 14.07 1.08
N SER A 63 11.06 14.73 0.47
CA SER A 63 11.08 15.15 -0.94
C SER A 63 10.86 16.66 -1.06
N PRO A 64 11.49 17.36 -2.02
CA PRO A 64 11.22 18.78 -2.24
C PRO A 64 9.80 19.01 -2.74
N VAL A 65 9.01 19.84 -2.06
CA VAL A 65 7.63 20.15 -2.46
C VAL A 65 7.56 20.78 -3.86
N LEU A 66 8.53 21.62 -4.21
CA LEU A 66 8.64 22.26 -5.52
C LEU A 66 8.96 21.28 -6.65
N MET A 67 9.56 20.12 -6.35
CA MET A 67 9.75 19.05 -7.33
C MET A 67 8.40 18.49 -7.78
N TRP A 68 7.46 18.26 -6.85
CA TRP A 68 6.10 17.81 -7.17
C TRP A 68 5.30 18.85 -7.95
N VAL A 69 5.44 20.15 -7.62
CA VAL A 69 4.80 21.23 -8.38
C VAL A 69 5.34 21.28 -9.82
N LYS A 70 6.67 21.23 -9.99
CA LYS A 70 7.30 21.26 -11.32
C LYS A 70 7.03 20.00 -12.14
N ALA A 71 6.90 18.84 -11.49
CA ALA A 71 6.47 17.60 -12.14
C ALA A 71 5.08 17.75 -12.76
N LEU A 72 4.15 18.44 -12.09
CA LEU A 72 2.81 18.70 -12.63
C LEU A 72 2.86 19.63 -13.84
N ASP A 73 3.61 20.74 -13.78
CA ASP A 73 3.82 21.64 -14.93
C ASP A 73 4.29 20.84 -16.14
N LEU A 74 5.40 20.11 -16.00
CA LEU A 74 6.02 19.35 -17.09
C LEU A 74 5.13 18.23 -17.63
N LEU A 75 4.36 17.53 -16.78
CA LEU A 75 3.46 16.46 -17.22
C LEU A 75 2.28 17.01 -18.02
N LEU A 76 1.67 18.11 -17.59
CA LEU A 76 0.60 18.77 -18.34
C LEU A 76 1.10 19.29 -19.69
N ASP A 77 2.32 19.85 -19.71
CA ASP A 77 2.98 20.34 -20.92
C ASP A 77 3.33 19.20 -21.89
N LYS A 78 3.66 18.01 -21.36
CA LYS A 78 3.90 16.77 -22.14
C LYS A 78 2.61 16.26 -22.77
N MET A 79 1.52 16.13 -22.00
CA MET A 79 0.19 15.81 -22.51
C MET A 79 -0.25 16.77 -23.62
N LYS A 80 -0.05 18.08 -23.43
CA LYS A 80 -0.36 19.12 -24.43
C LYS A 80 0.45 18.96 -25.73
N LYS A 81 1.74 18.66 -25.64
CA LYS A 81 2.63 18.41 -26.79
C LYS A 81 2.26 17.13 -27.55
N GLU A 82 1.74 16.13 -26.84
CA GLU A 82 1.21 14.88 -27.41
C GLU A 82 -0.20 15.05 -28.02
N GLY A 83 -0.79 16.25 -27.96
CA GLY A 83 -2.09 16.56 -28.56
C GLY A 83 -3.30 16.12 -27.71
N PHE A 84 -3.12 15.92 -26.40
CA PHE A 84 -4.22 15.58 -25.50
C PHE A 84 -5.24 16.73 -25.42
N ASP A 85 -6.50 16.42 -25.73
CA ASP A 85 -7.59 17.40 -25.71
C ASP A 85 -8.20 17.54 -24.31
N PHE A 86 -7.68 18.52 -23.57
CA PHE A 86 -8.18 18.89 -22.25
C PHE A 86 -9.62 19.41 -22.24
N SER A 87 -10.20 19.85 -23.38
CA SER A 87 -11.58 20.36 -23.41
C SER A 87 -12.63 19.29 -23.13
N ARG A 88 -12.28 18.02 -23.34
CA ARG A 88 -13.12 16.85 -23.09
C ARG A 88 -13.13 16.39 -21.62
N VAL A 89 -12.22 16.90 -20.79
CA VAL A 89 -12.09 16.48 -19.38
C VAL A 89 -13.27 17.02 -18.57
N ARG A 90 -14.09 16.11 -18.03
CA ARG A 90 -15.29 16.45 -17.24
C ARG A 90 -15.03 16.45 -15.73
N ALA A 91 -14.13 15.60 -15.27
CA ALA A 91 -13.70 15.56 -13.87
C ALA A 91 -12.26 15.03 -13.78
N LEU A 92 -11.62 15.34 -12.66
CA LEU A 92 -10.32 14.77 -12.28
C LEU A 92 -10.33 14.39 -10.80
N SER A 93 -9.52 13.38 -10.45
CA SER A 93 -9.16 13.07 -9.08
C SER A 93 -7.71 12.58 -9.03
N GLY A 94 -7.20 12.31 -7.83
CA GLY A 94 -5.84 11.84 -7.68
C GLY A 94 -5.61 10.97 -6.45
N SER A 95 -4.58 10.14 -6.58
CA SER A 95 -3.84 9.50 -5.51
C SER A 95 -2.63 10.37 -5.15
N GLY A 96 -2.29 10.43 -3.87
CA GLY A 96 -1.08 11.09 -3.39
C GLY A 96 -0.28 10.12 -2.53
N GLN A 97 1.04 10.12 -2.69
CA GLN A 97 1.92 9.32 -1.85
C GLN A 97 1.73 9.64 -0.37
N GLN A 98 2.03 8.66 0.44
CA GLN A 98 0.97 8.21 1.31
C GLN A 98 1.54 8.26 2.75
N HIS A 99 1.53 9.48 3.31
CA HIS A 99 2.04 9.99 4.62
C HIS A 99 2.66 11.39 4.47
N GLY A 100 2.97 11.75 3.21
CA GLY A 100 3.53 13.05 2.86
C GLY A 100 2.71 14.20 3.41
N SER A 101 3.39 15.28 3.81
CA SER A 101 2.73 16.51 4.27
C SER A 101 3.35 17.75 3.65
N VAL A 102 2.49 18.67 3.23
CA VAL A 102 2.86 19.95 2.60
C VAL A 102 2.51 21.07 3.56
N PHE A 103 3.49 21.94 3.79
CA PHE A 103 3.41 23.02 4.76
C PHE A 103 3.31 24.35 4.04
N TRP A 104 2.08 24.81 3.86
CA TRP A 104 1.77 26.09 3.21
C TRP A 104 2.20 27.27 4.10
N ARG A 105 2.68 28.34 3.45
CA ARG A 105 3.00 29.63 4.08
C ARG A 105 1.72 30.46 4.18
N THR A 106 1.57 31.27 5.23
CA THR A 106 0.53 32.30 5.29
C THR A 106 0.59 33.18 4.04
N GLY A 107 -0.54 33.32 3.32
CA GLY A 107 -0.60 34.00 2.02
C GLY A 107 -0.74 33.07 0.81
N ALA A 108 -0.42 31.78 0.95
CA ALA A 108 -0.44 30.84 -0.19
C ALA A 108 -1.84 30.63 -0.80
N SER A 109 -2.91 30.71 0.00
CA SER A 109 -4.29 30.64 -0.50
C SER A 109 -4.63 31.83 -1.40
N GLN A 110 -4.09 33.03 -1.12
CA GLN A 110 -4.22 34.17 -2.01
C GLN A 110 -3.44 33.96 -3.31
N THR A 111 -2.24 33.38 -3.28
CA THR A 111 -1.48 33.03 -4.50
C THR A 111 -2.24 32.01 -5.36
N LEU A 112 -2.77 30.94 -4.75
CA LEU A 112 -3.56 29.92 -5.44
C LEU A 112 -4.85 30.47 -6.06
N ALA A 113 -5.47 31.48 -5.44
CA ALA A 113 -6.66 32.14 -5.98
C ALA A 113 -6.37 33.08 -7.18
N HIS A 114 -5.11 33.42 -7.43
CA HIS A 114 -4.70 34.40 -8.45
C HIS A 114 -3.57 33.86 -9.35
N LEU A 115 -3.61 32.57 -9.69
CA LEU A 115 -2.66 31.96 -10.62
C LEU A 115 -2.79 32.56 -12.03
N HIS A 116 -1.66 32.86 -12.67
CA HIS A 116 -1.61 33.37 -14.04
C HIS A 116 -1.42 32.22 -15.04
N PRO A 117 -2.29 32.08 -16.07
CA PRO A 117 -2.26 30.92 -16.98
C PRO A 117 -1.03 30.88 -17.90
N ASP A 118 -0.33 32.00 -18.08
CA ASP A 118 0.88 32.11 -18.90
C ASP A 118 2.18 31.84 -18.12
N GLN A 119 2.09 31.39 -16.86
CA GLN A 119 3.23 31.12 -15.97
C GLN A 119 3.15 29.73 -15.35
N ASN A 120 4.31 29.11 -15.14
CA ASN A 120 4.41 27.78 -14.53
C ASN A 120 4.05 27.84 -13.04
N LEU A 121 3.34 26.83 -12.54
CA LEU A 121 2.97 26.71 -11.12
C LEU A 121 4.21 26.70 -10.22
N HIS A 122 5.31 26.08 -10.67
CA HIS A 122 6.58 26.07 -9.95
C HIS A 122 7.13 27.49 -9.68
N GLN A 123 6.95 28.42 -10.63
CA GLN A 123 7.38 29.81 -10.48
C GLN A 123 6.42 30.59 -9.57
N LEU A 124 5.11 30.43 -9.77
CA LEU A 124 4.07 31.09 -8.98
C LEU A 124 4.08 30.65 -7.50
N LEU A 125 4.39 29.39 -7.23
CA LEU A 125 4.32 28.78 -5.89
C LEU A 125 5.66 28.68 -5.16
N GLN A 126 6.77 29.16 -5.73
CA GLN A 126 8.11 29.08 -5.10
C GLN A 126 8.15 29.60 -3.65
N ASP A 127 7.37 30.66 -3.37
CA ASP A 127 7.26 31.31 -2.06
C ASP A 127 6.02 30.91 -1.26
N SER A 128 5.26 29.91 -1.72
CA SER A 128 4.02 29.48 -1.06
C SER A 128 4.23 28.43 0.04
N PHE A 129 5.48 27.99 0.27
CA PHE A 129 5.79 26.92 1.23
C PHE A 129 6.68 27.41 2.37
N SER A 130 6.44 26.89 3.58
CA SER A 130 7.18 27.18 4.82
C SER A 130 8.07 26.01 5.27
N VAL A 131 7.87 24.82 4.68
CA VAL A 131 8.83 23.72 4.64
C VAL A 131 9.06 23.38 3.17
N LEU A 132 10.31 23.39 2.71
CA LEU A 132 10.66 23.05 1.33
C LEU A 132 10.84 21.54 1.15
N ASP A 133 11.47 20.88 2.12
CA ASP A 133 11.68 19.44 2.14
C ASP A 133 10.59 18.76 2.98
N SER A 134 9.54 18.28 2.30
CA SER A 134 8.39 17.63 2.92
C SER A 134 8.75 16.22 3.39
N PRO A 135 8.44 15.82 4.65
CA PRO A 135 8.63 14.44 5.09
C PRO A 135 7.69 13.51 4.32
N VAL A 136 8.16 12.30 4.04
CA VAL A 136 7.44 11.27 3.25
C VAL A 136 7.25 9.97 4.05
N TRP A 137 6.53 9.00 3.49
CA TRP A 137 6.20 7.73 4.17
C TRP A 137 7.41 6.90 4.63
N MET A 138 8.59 7.14 4.04
CA MET A 138 9.83 6.47 4.39
C MET A 138 10.48 7.01 5.67
N ASP A 139 10.02 8.15 6.19
CA ASP A 139 10.59 8.77 7.38
C ASP A 139 10.33 7.93 8.64
N SER A 140 11.41 7.63 9.37
CA SER A 140 11.41 6.81 10.58
C SER A 140 12.04 7.54 11.78
N SER A 141 12.05 8.87 11.74
CA SER A 141 12.85 9.72 12.65
C SER A 141 12.11 10.25 13.89
N THR A 142 10.85 9.84 14.09
CA THR A 142 9.92 10.49 15.06
C THR A 142 9.51 9.60 16.22
N SER A 143 10.26 8.55 16.54
CA SER A 143 9.91 7.59 17.61
C SER A 143 9.68 8.25 18.98
N TYR A 144 10.37 9.35 19.27
CA TYR A 144 10.15 10.16 20.48
C TYR A 144 8.76 10.83 20.47
N GLN A 145 8.33 11.38 19.33
CA GLN A 145 7.00 11.96 19.17
C GLN A 145 5.90 10.88 19.24
N CYS A 146 6.15 9.69 18.67
CA CYS A 146 5.25 8.54 18.80
C CYS A 146 5.01 8.17 20.26
N GLN A 147 6.08 8.03 21.06
CA GLN A 147 5.98 7.70 22.49
C GLN A 147 5.20 8.79 23.26
N ASN A 148 5.48 10.07 22.99
CA ASN A 148 4.77 11.17 23.62
C ASN A 148 3.26 11.19 23.26
N LEU A 149 2.91 10.90 22.00
CA LEU A 149 1.52 10.82 21.55
C LEU A 149 0.78 9.66 22.22
N GLU A 150 1.41 8.48 22.32
CA GLU A 150 0.84 7.32 23.02
C GLU A 150 0.66 7.60 24.52
N VAL A 151 1.64 8.22 25.19
CA VAL A 151 1.50 8.64 26.60
C VAL A 151 0.37 9.66 26.78
N ALA A 152 0.31 10.70 25.94
CA ALA A 152 -0.69 11.76 26.03
C ALA A 152 -2.13 11.28 25.76
N THR A 153 -2.30 10.17 25.04
CA THR A 153 -3.62 9.58 24.72
C THR A 153 -4.04 8.46 25.66
N GLY A 154 -3.23 8.12 26.67
CA GLY A 154 -3.52 7.05 27.63
C GLY A 154 -3.12 5.64 27.16
N GLY A 155 -2.22 5.56 26.17
CA GLY A 155 -1.57 4.34 25.71
C GLY A 155 -1.84 4.01 24.23
N ALA A 156 -0.94 3.22 23.64
CA ALA A 156 -0.97 2.81 22.23
C ALA A 156 -2.32 2.24 21.76
N LEU A 157 -2.97 1.42 22.59
CA LEU A 157 -4.29 0.85 22.27
C LEU A 157 -5.40 1.91 22.28
N ARG A 158 -5.31 2.91 23.16
CA ARG A 158 -6.31 3.98 23.21
C ARG A 158 -6.17 4.91 22.01
N LEU A 159 -4.95 5.19 21.58
CA LEU A 159 -4.69 5.87 20.31
C LEU A 159 -5.30 5.08 19.13
N ALA A 160 -5.02 3.77 19.05
CA ALA A 160 -5.58 2.91 18.01
C ALA A 160 -7.11 2.91 17.97
N GLN A 161 -7.78 2.86 19.13
CA GLN A 161 -9.24 2.98 19.21
C GLN A 161 -9.80 4.32 18.68
N VAL A 162 -9.01 5.39 18.70
CA VAL A 162 -9.44 6.74 18.28
C VAL A 162 -9.11 7.00 16.81
N THR A 163 -7.97 6.52 16.31
CA THR A 163 -7.44 6.87 14.99
C THR A 163 -7.33 5.70 14.00
N GLY A 164 -7.64 4.47 14.45
CA GLY A 164 -7.42 3.25 13.67
C GLY A 164 -5.97 2.77 13.63
N SER A 165 -5.05 3.38 14.38
CA SER A 165 -3.64 2.94 14.49
C SER A 165 -2.98 3.39 15.78
N ARG A 166 -2.04 2.61 16.31
CA ARG A 166 -1.07 3.14 17.29
C ARG A 166 -0.14 4.19 16.65
N ALA A 167 0.79 4.77 17.40
CA ALA A 167 1.71 5.74 16.82
C ALA A 167 2.79 5.02 15.99
N TYR A 168 2.97 5.46 14.74
CA TYR A 168 4.07 5.07 13.85
C TYR A 168 4.77 6.32 13.33
N GLU A 169 6.06 6.24 13.07
CA GLU A 169 6.91 7.40 12.83
C GLU A 169 6.48 8.24 11.62
N ARG A 170 6.21 7.55 10.51
CA ARG A 170 5.69 8.13 9.27
C ARG A 170 4.30 8.76 9.41
N PHE A 171 3.52 8.48 10.46
CA PHE A 171 2.20 9.09 10.63
C PHE A 171 2.36 10.59 10.88
N THR A 172 1.64 11.39 10.07
CA THR A 172 1.91 12.81 9.91
C THR A 172 1.74 13.62 11.19
N GLY A 173 0.88 13.20 12.14
CA GLY A 173 0.81 13.81 13.48
C GLY A 173 2.16 13.87 14.21
N ASN A 174 2.96 12.80 14.10
CA ASN A 174 4.29 12.72 14.70
C ASN A 174 5.31 13.58 13.94
N GLN A 175 5.19 13.65 12.60
CA GLN A 175 6.01 14.52 11.74
C GLN A 175 5.76 16.01 11.98
N ILE A 176 4.49 16.43 12.10
CA ILE A 176 4.11 17.79 12.52
C ILE A 176 4.71 18.11 13.89
N CYS A 177 4.62 17.18 14.84
CA CYS A 177 5.17 17.36 16.18
C CYS A 177 6.70 17.55 16.14
N LYS A 178 7.45 16.75 15.35
CA LYS A 178 8.90 16.93 15.14
C LYS A 178 9.22 18.29 14.51
N LEU A 179 8.48 18.70 13.49
CA LEU A 179 8.70 20.00 12.82
C LEU A 179 8.40 21.18 13.76
N TYR A 180 7.35 21.08 14.58
CA TYR A 180 7.01 22.07 15.61
C TYR A 180 8.06 22.15 16.73
N GLN A 181 8.61 21.01 17.17
CA GLN A 181 9.64 20.97 18.21
C GLN A 181 11.02 21.42 17.72
N SER A 182 11.37 21.14 16.46
CA SER A 182 12.67 21.49 15.87
C SER A 182 12.77 22.91 15.31
N ARG A 183 11.64 23.63 15.18
CA ARG A 183 11.60 25.01 14.65
C ARG A 183 10.94 25.96 15.65
N SER A 184 11.67 27.00 16.05
CA SER A 184 11.22 28.01 17.04
C SER A 184 10.15 28.99 16.53
N ALA A 185 9.53 28.74 15.37
CA ALA A 185 8.52 29.60 14.76
C ALA A 185 7.23 28.82 14.44
N ARG A 186 6.09 29.45 14.76
CA ARG A 186 4.76 28.84 14.87
C ARG A 186 4.25 28.21 13.57
N PHE A 187 3.68 27.02 13.69
CA PHE A 187 2.88 26.35 12.66
C PHE A 187 1.44 26.14 13.14
N TRP A 188 0.47 26.33 12.24
CA TRP A 188 -0.93 25.98 12.44
C TRP A 188 -1.48 25.33 11.15
N CYS A 189 -2.22 24.22 11.31
CA CYS A 189 -2.88 23.39 10.27
C CYS A 189 -1.99 22.46 9.40
N THR A 190 -2.42 21.21 9.20
CA THR A 190 -1.80 20.18 8.32
C THR A 190 -2.78 19.01 8.07
N GLU A 191 -2.78 18.42 6.87
CA GLU A 191 -3.52 17.18 6.48
C GLU A 191 -2.57 16.07 5.95
N VAL A 192 -3.10 14.84 5.73
CA VAL A 192 -2.39 13.54 5.92
C VAL A 192 -2.73 12.45 4.88
N SER A 193 -1.86 11.44 4.69
CA SER A 193 -2.10 10.19 3.90
C SER A 193 -1.33 8.95 4.49
N LEU A 194 -1.24 7.76 3.83
CA LEU A 194 -0.79 6.48 4.46
C LEU A 194 -0.29 5.27 3.55
N GLY A 195 0.94 4.70 3.70
CA GLY A 195 1.74 4.13 2.54
C GLY A 195 2.55 2.79 2.55
N THR A 196 3.59 2.67 1.67
CA THR A 196 3.90 1.44 0.87
C THR A 196 4.67 0.28 1.54
N SER A 197 4.19 -0.96 1.37
CA SER A 197 4.79 -2.22 1.85
C SER A 197 4.27 -3.45 1.09
N ASP A 198 4.62 -4.68 1.49
CA ASP A 198 3.82 -5.88 1.15
C ASP A 198 2.49 -5.72 1.92
N THR A 199 1.45 -5.22 1.25
CA THR A 199 0.27 -4.66 1.92
C THR A 199 -0.98 -5.48 1.65
N VAL A 200 -1.60 -6.01 2.71
CA VAL A 200 -2.94 -6.60 2.63
C VAL A 200 -3.96 -5.48 2.78
N PHE A 201 -4.76 -5.25 1.74
CA PHE A 201 -5.91 -4.34 1.78
C PHE A 201 -7.17 -5.13 2.15
N LEU A 202 -7.91 -4.65 3.14
CA LEU A 202 -9.15 -5.25 3.63
C LEU A 202 -10.28 -4.23 3.49
N SER A 203 -11.48 -4.68 3.13
CA SER A 203 -12.72 -3.93 3.36
C SER A 203 -13.40 -4.53 4.59
N ILE A 204 -13.78 -3.71 5.56
CA ILE A 204 -14.29 -4.14 6.86
C ILE A 204 -15.50 -3.28 7.26
N GLN A 205 -16.61 -3.92 7.63
CA GLN A 205 -17.79 -3.24 8.15
C GLN A 205 -17.66 -2.94 9.66
N GLU A 206 -17.21 -3.92 10.45
CA GLU A 206 -17.00 -3.78 11.90
C GLU A 206 -15.49 -3.83 12.25
N PRO A 207 -14.76 -2.71 12.17
CA PRO A 207 -13.32 -2.67 12.43
C PRO A 207 -12.98 -2.95 13.89
N ARG A 208 -11.85 -3.66 14.10
CA ARG A 208 -11.27 -3.89 15.43
C ARG A 208 -9.85 -3.30 15.50
N PRO A 209 -9.70 -2.01 15.84
CA PRO A 209 -8.38 -1.39 15.92
C PRO A 209 -7.47 -2.09 16.93
N ALA A 210 -6.24 -2.38 16.50
CA ALA A 210 -5.24 -3.13 17.26
C ALA A 210 -3.91 -2.35 17.37
N LEU A 211 -2.91 -2.96 18.00
CA LEU A 211 -1.54 -2.43 18.04
C LEU A 211 -0.75 -2.65 16.73
N GLU A 212 -1.37 -3.35 15.77
CA GLU A 212 -0.82 -3.73 14.48
C GLU A 212 -1.86 -3.43 13.39
N GLY A 213 -1.40 -3.12 12.18
CA GLY A 213 -2.26 -2.69 11.09
C GLY A 213 -2.83 -1.28 11.24
N HIS A 214 -3.56 -0.85 10.21
CA HIS A 214 -4.07 0.50 10.08
C HIS A 214 -5.49 0.49 9.54
N ILE A 215 -6.45 1.16 10.19
CA ILE A 215 -7.86 1.21 9.78
C ILE A 215 -8.23 2.66 9.41
N PHE A 216 -8.79 2.85 8.21
CA PHE A 216 -9.26 4.15 7.69
C PHE A 216 -10.72 4.06 7.27
N CYS A 217 -11.39 5.21 7.11
CA CYS A 217 -12.66 5.27 6.40
C CYS A 217 -12.48 4.75 4.96
N ASN A 218 -13.46 4.03 4.43
CA ASN A 218 -13.39 3.49 3.08
C ASN A 218 -13.56 4.62 2.03
N PRO A 219 -12.73 4.69 0.97
CA PRO A 219 -12.74 5.79 0.00
C PRO A 219 -13.86 5.72 -1.05
N VAL A 220 -14.68 4.67 -1.05
CA VAL A 220 -15.79 4.44 -2.00
C VAL A 220 -17.13 4.08 -1.34
N ASP A 221 -17.14 3.86 -0.02
CA ASP A 221 -18.32 3.56 0.79
C ASP A 221 -18.18 4.28 2.14
N LEU A 222 -19.12 5.16 2.49
CA LEU A 222 -19.02 6.00 3.69
C LEU A 222 -19.45 5.27 4.98
N GLU A 223 -20.12 4.13 4.87
CA GLU A 223 -20.54 3.32 6.02
C GLU A 223 -19.51 2.24 6.39
N ALA A 224 -18.56 1.97 5.48
CA ALA A 224 -17.52 0.96 5.64
C ALA A 224 -16.14 1.55 5.99
N TYR A 225 -15.25 0.66 6.41
CA TYR A 225 -13.83 0.94 6.66
C TYR A 225 -12.95 0.15 5.68
N MET A 226 -11.73 0.64 5.49
CA MET A 226 -10.65 -0.13 4.88
C MET A 226 -9.55 -0.36 5.91
N ALA A 227 -8.82 -1.46 5.81
CA ALA A 227 -7.62 -1.67 6.61
C ALA A 227 -6.41 -2.11 5.78
N LEU A 228 -5.22 -1.76 6.27
CA LEU A 228 -3.94 -2.12 5.70
C LEU A 228 -3.09 -2.85 6.75
N LEU A 229 -2.57 -4.03 6.41
CA LEU A 229 -1.53 -4.71 7.17
C LEU A 229 -0.24 -4.70 6.35
N CYS A 230 0.83 -4.19 6.97
CA CYS A 230 2.13 -3.98 6.34
C CYS A 230 3.08 -5.11 6.76
N PHE A 231 3.60 -5.87 5.79
CA PHE A 231 4.63 -6.87 6.03
C PHE A 231 5.93 -6.45 5.34
N LYS A 232 7.05 -6.62 6.02
CA LYS A 232 8.38 -6.20 5.57
C LYS A 232 9.13 -7.35 4.90
N ASN A 233 9.06 -8.56 5.46
CA ASN A 233 9.76 -9.73 4.97
C ASN A 233 8.94 -10.44 3.87
N GLY A 234 8.81 -9.77 2.72
CA GLY A 234 8.03 -10.20 1.56
C GLY A 234 8.87 -10.88 0.47
N SER A 235 9.12 -10.17 -0.63
CA SER A 235 9.77 -10.69 -1.84
C SER A 235 11.22 -11.13 -1.64
N LEU A 236 12.03 -10.34 -0.93
CA LEU A 236 13.45 -10.65 -0.70
C LEU A 236 13.65 -11.95 0.10
N THR A 237 12.75 -12.23 1.06
CA THR A 237 12.75 -13.48 1.82
C THR A 237 12.36 -14.67 0.94
N ARG A 238 11.38 -14.51 0.03
CA ARG A 238 11.04 -15.53 -0.98
C ARG A 238 12.22 -15.80 -1.93
N GLU A 239 12.91 -14.74 -2.37
CA GLU A 239 14.11 -14.87 -3.21
C GLU A 239 15.28 -15.55 -2.48
N ARG A 240 15.53 -15.22 -1.22
CA ARG A 240 16.57 -15.87 -0.41
C ARG A 240 16.33 -17.36 -0.28
N ILE A 241 15.10 -17.78 0.05
CA ILE A 241 14.75 -19.20 0.17
C ILE A 241 14.77 -19.90 -1.20
N ARG A 242 14.31 -19.26 -2.29
CA ARG A 242 14.48 -19.74 -3.67
C ARG A 242 15.95 -20.04 -3.99
N ASN A 243 16.85 -19.12 -3.67
CA ASN A 243 18.29 -19.29 -3.90
C ASN A 243 18.91 -20.43 -3.07
N GLN A 244 18.40 -20.66 -1.87
CA GLN A 244 18.89 -21.72 -0.97
C GLN A 244 18.30 -23.10 -1.25
N CYS A 245 17.04 -23.16 -1.69
CA CYS A 245 16.25 -24.40 -1.70
C CYS A 245 15.78 -24.84 -3.10
N SER A 246 15.73 -23.95 -4.10
CA SER A 246 15.23 -24.25 -5.45
C SER A 246 16.25 -23.97 -6.57
N GLY A 247 17.54 -24.02 -6.26
CA GLY A 247 18.61 -23.76 -7.23
C GLY A 247 18.59 -22.36 -7.83
N GLY A 248 17.90 -21.41 -7.19
CA GLY A 248 17.75 -20.04 -7.68
C GLY A 248 16.67 -19.82 -8.75
N THR A 249 15.90 -20.84 -9.14
CA THR A 249 14.85 -20.71 -10.18
C THR A 249 13.44 -20.68 -9.58
N TRP A 250 12.54 -19.93 -10.22
CA TRP A 250 11.12 -19.88 -9.82
C TRP A 250 10.34 -21.10 -10.34
N GLU A 251 10.81 -21.73 -11.40
CA GLU A 251 10.26 -22.95 -11.98
C GLU A 251 10.37 -24.13 -11.01
N HIS A 252 11.52 -24.29 -10.35
CA HIS A 252 11.71 -25.32 -9.33
C HIS A 252 10.97 -24.98 -8.03
N PHE A 253 10.85 -23.68 -7.70
CA PHE A 253 10.02 -23.20 -6.59
C PHE A 253 8.55 -23.60 -6.80
N SER A 254 7.99 -23.34 -7.99
CA SER A 254 6.64 -23.77 -8.40
C SER A 254 6.48 -25.29 -8.40
N ALA A 255 7.43 -26.04 -8.97
CA ALA A 255 7.37 -27.51 -8.96
C ALA A 255 7.28 -28.06 -7.53
N THR A 256 8.10 -27.52 -6.61
CA THR A 256 8.10 -27.90 -5.20
C THR A 256 6.76 -27.62 -4.52
N LEU A 257 6.13 -26.47 -4.77
CA LEU A 257 4.79 -26.17 -4.23
C LEU A 257 3.71 -27.12 -4.76
N ARG A 258 3.85 -27.60 -6.00
CA ARG A 258 2.93 -28.57 -6.62
C ARG A 258 3.13 -30.00 -6.10
N GLU A 259 4.35 -30.37 -5.72
CA GLU A 259 4.71 -31.69 -5.21
C GLU A 259 4.48 -31.83 -3.69
N THR A 260 4.37 -30.73 -2.96
CA THR A 260 4.09 -30.72 -1.51
C THR A 260 2.59 -30.67 -1.21
N SER A 261 2.14 -31.41 -0.20
CA SER A 261 0.74 -31.42 0.23
C SER A 261 0.36 -30.16 1.03
N PRO A 262 -0.92 -29.71 0.97
CA PRO A 262 -1.48 -28.71 1.87
C PRO A 262 -1.16 -28.94 3.34
N GLY A 263 -0.74 -27.87 4.00
CA GLY A 263 -0.35 -27.83 5.40
C GLY A 263 1.00 -28.45 5.73
N ASN A 264 1.80 -28.82 4.72
CA ASN A 264 3.21 -29.17 4.87
C ASN A 264 3.50 -30.27 5.92
N ASN A 265 2.60 -31.24 6.07
CA ASN A 265 2.62 -32.27 7.12
C ASN A 265 2.70 -31.69 8.55
N GLY A 266 2.15 -30.50 8.78
CA GLY A 266 2.16 -29.80 10.06
C GLY A 266 3.41 -28.97 10.34
N ASN A 267 4.35 -28.82 9.40
CA ASN A 267 5.57 -28.01 9.59
C ASN A 267 5.29 -26.51 9.34
N ILE A 268 5.51 -25.66 10.35
CA ILE A 268 5.19 -24.22 10.33
C ILE A 268 6.48 -23.40 10.51
N GLY A 269 6.76 -22.50 9.57
CA GLY A 269 7.94 -21.62 9.58
C GLY A 269 7.59 -20.13 9.60
N PHE A 270 8.35 -19.35 10.35
CA PHE A 270 8.32 -17.89 10.38
C PHE A 270 9.66 -17.34 9.91
N TYR A 271 9.65 -16.34 9.03
CA TYR A 271 10.83 -15.92 8.26
C TYR A 271 11.03 -14.41 8.33
N PHE A 272 11.56 -13.93 9.46
CA PHE A 272 11.77 -12.50 9.73
C PHE A 272 13.24 -12.14 9.56
N ASP A 273 13.71 -12.09 8.31
CA ASP A 273 15.11 -11.78 7.94
C ASP A 273 15.57 -10.40 8.45
N SER A 274 14.62 -9.49 8.58
CA SER A 274 14.75 -8.20 9.25
C SER A 274 13.61 -8.05 10.26
N GLN A 275 13.75 -7.11 11.21
CA GLN A 275 12.68 -6.75 12.16
C GLN A 275 11.37 -6.47 11.41
N GLU A 276 10.40 -7.36 11.61
CA GLU A 276 9.06 -7.34 11.01
C GLU A 276 8.18 -6.27 11.67
N ILE A 277 7.13 -5.84 10.96
CA ILE A 277 6.11 -4.89 11.39
C ILE A 277 4.91 -5.63 11.99
N THR A 278 4.44 -6.68 11.31
CA THR A 278 3.26 -7.47 11.64
C THR A 278 3.61 -8.96 11.66
N PRO A 279 3.84 -9.57 12.85
CA PRO A 279 4.02 -8.93 14.16
C PRO A 279 5.44 -8.38 14.34
N PRO A 280 5.74 -7.62 15.41
CA PRO A 280 7.08 -7.09 15.66
C PRO A 280 8.06 -8.17 16.17
N ALA A 281 8.51 -9.05 15.26
CA ALA A 281 9.44 -10.15 15.51
C ALA A 281 10.67 -10.12 14.58
N SER A 282 11.71 -10.86 14.95
CA SER A 282 12.90 -11.07 14.12
C SER A 282 13.37 -12.54 14.17
N GLY A 283 14.19 -12.95 13.19
CA GLY A 283 14.77 -14.30 13.10
C GLY A 283 13.93 -15.29 12.29
N VAL A 284 14.51 -16.48 12.06
CA VAL A 284 13.84 -17.60 11.39
C VAL A 284 13.50 -18.67 12.43
N HIS A 285 12.22 -19.00 12.57
CA HIS A 285 11.69 -19.93 13.57
C HIS A 285 10.97 -21.07 12.86
N ARG A 286 11.27 -22.32 13.22
CA ARG A 286 10.77 -23.52 12.53
C ARG A 286 10.17 -24.48 13.55
N PHE A 287 8.95 -24.97 13.29
CA PHE A 287 8.23 -25.88 14.19
C PHE A 287 7.70 -27.10 13.44
N ASP A 288 7.99 -28.30 13.96
CA ASP A 288 7.51 -29.58 13.43
C ASP A 288 6.01 -29.81 13.69
N SER A 289 5.49 -31.00 13.36
CA SER A 289 4.10 -31.42 13.62
C SER A 289 3.66 -31.37 15.09
N ASP A 290 4.61 -31.49 16.02
CA ASP A 290 4.37 -31.63 17.45
C ASP A 290 4.65 -30.32 18.23
N ASN A 291 4.99 -29.24 17.51
CA ASN A 291 5.33 -27.91 18.00
C ASN A 291 6.73 -27.78 18.64
N PHE A 292 7.61 -28.76 18.42
CA PHE A 292 9.01 -28.63 18.80
C PHE A 292 9.76 -27.79 17.77
N GLU A 293 10.75 -27.06 18.26
CA GLU A 293 11.56 -26.18 17.43
C GLU A 293 12.71 -26.97 16.79
N VAL A 294 12.89 -26.81 15.48
CA VAL A 294 13.87 -27.57 14.69
C VAL A 294 14.86 -26.64 14.00
N SER A 295 16.09 -27.10 13.81
CA SER A 295 17.16 -26.26 13.24
C SER A 295 17.08 -26.14 11.71
N HIS A 296 16.58 -27.17 11.02
CA HIS A 296 16.53 -27.26 9.57
C HIS A 296 15.48 -28.28 9.10
N TRP A 297 15.08 -28.17 7.83
CA TRP A 297 14.25 -29.15 7.11
C TRP A 297 14.89 -29.53 5.76
N SER A 298 14.23 -30.43 5.03
CA SER A 298 14.50 -30.59 3.59
C SER A 298 14.09 -29.33 2.81
N PRO A 299 14.71 -29.05 1.65
CA PRO A 299 14.38 -27.88 0.83
C PRO A 299 12.89 -27.76 0.48
N GLN A 300 12.20 -28.89 0.29
CA GLN A 300 10.79 -28.91 -0.07
C GLN A 300 9.88 -28.41 1.05
N VAL A 301 10.14 -28.87 2.28
CA VAL A 301 9.39 -28.47 3.48
C VAL A 301 9.69 -27.01 3.82
N GLU A 302 10.94 -26.56 3.66
CA GLU A 302 11.37 -25.18 3.87
C GLU A 302 10.66 -24.20 2.90
N LEU A 303 10.61 -24.53 1.61
CA LEU A 303 9.92 -23.75 0.58
C LEU A 303 8.41 -23.63 0.86
N ARG A 304 7.78 -24.73 1.26
CA ARG A 304 6.36 -24.75 1.57
C ARG A 304 6.02 -23.99 2.86
N ALA A 305 6.83 -24.18 3.91
CA ALA A 305 6.68 -23.51 5.20
C ALA A 305 6.75 -21.98 5.05
N LEU A 306 7.62 -21.47 4.19
CA LEU A 306 7.70 -20.04 3.89
C LEU A 306 6.40 -19.48 3.31
N VAL A 307 5.86 -20.14 2.28
CA VAL A 307 4.69 -19.63 1.54
C VAL A 307 3.42 -19.77 2.38
N GLU A 308 3.21 -20.92 3.02
CA GLU A 308 2.09 -21.12 3.94
C GLU A 308 2.19 -20.18 5.14
N GLY A 309 3.37 -20.07 5.77
CA GLY A 309 3.59 -19.18 6.91
C GLY A 309 3.31 -17.70 6.58
N GLN A 310 3.75 -17.24 5.40
CA GLN A 310 3.46 -15.88 4.94
C GLN A 310 1.94 -15.62 4.77
N PHE A 311 1.18 -16.56 4.17
CA PHE A 311 -0.25 -16.38 3.97
C PHE A 311 -1.09 -16.62 5.22
N LEU A 312 -0.74 -17.61 6.05
CA LEU A 312 -1.41 -17.88 7.32
C LEU A 312 -1.25 -16.72 8.29
N SER A 313 -0.07 -16.10 8.37
CA SER A 313 0.13 -14.86 9.15
C SER A 313 -0.74 -13.72 8.61
N ARG A 314 -0.77 -13.50 7.28
CA ARG A 314 -1.63 -12.48 6.64
C ARG A 314 -3.11 -12.69 6.96
N ARG A 315 -3.63 -13.92 6.89
CA ARG A 315 -5.02 -14.24 7.24
C ARG A 315 -5.29 -14.06 8.73
N LEU A 316 -4.42 -14.57 9.60
CA LEU A 316 -4.55 -14.44 11.07
C LEU A 316 -4.65 -12.97 11.49
N HIS A 317 -3.76 -12.12 10.99
CA HIS A 317 -3.77 -10.69 11.32
C HIS A 317 -4.95 -9.94 10.69
N ALA A 318 -5.43 -10.34 9.52
CA ALA A 318 -6.66 -9.81 8.95
C ALA A 318 -7.88 -10.14 9.83
N GLU A 319 -8.05 -11.40 10.23
CA GLU A 319 -9.15 -11.84 11.11
C GLU A 319 -9.11 -11.11 12.47
N ARG A 320 -7.92 -10.84 13.02
CA ARG A 320 -7.74 -10.02 14.24
C ARG A 320 -8.29 -8.59 14.09
N LEU A 321 -8.22 -7.98 12.90
CA LEU A 321 -8.78 -6.65 12.61
C LEU A 321 -10.30 -6.65 12.32
N GLY A 322 -10.95 -7.81 12.30
CA GLY A 322 -12.39 -7.94 12.01
C GLY A 322 -12.71 -8.37 10.58
N TYR A 323 -11.72 -8.72 9.75
CA TYR A 323 -11.98 -9.37 8.47
C TYR A 323 -12.65 -10.74 8.68
N SER A 324 -13.54 -11.11 7.77
CA SER A 324 -14.16 -12.44 7.73
C SER A 324 -14.31 -12.91 6.30
N ILE A 325 -14.15 -14.22 6.10
CA ILE A 325 -14.39 -14.88 4.81
C ILE A 325 -15.89 -15.17 4.71
N THR A 326 -16.49 -14.76 3.59
CA THR A 326 -17.92 -14.90 3.30
C THR A 326 -18.10 -15.51 1.91
N ALA A 327 -19.32 -15.92 1.56
CA ALA A 327 -19.62 -16.50 0.24
C ALA A 327 -19.34 -15.54 -0.94
N GLY A 328 -19.23 -14.22 -0.70
CA GLY A 328 -18.88 -13.22 -1.71
C GLY A 328 -17.40 -12.84 -1.75
N THR A 329 -16.56 -13.39 -0.85
CA THR A 329 -15.16 -13.00 -0.73
C THR A 329 -14.35 -13.37 -1.98
N ARG A 330 -13.57 -12.41 -2.47
CA ARG A 330 -12.59 -12.58 -3.55
C ARG A 330 -11.25 -12.03 -3.10
N VAL A 331 -10.15 -12.67 -3.49
CA VAL A 331 -8.80 -12.18 -3.23
C VAL A 331 -8.22 -11.63 -4.52
N LEU A 332 -7.67 -10.42 -4.48
CA LEU A 332 -7.01 -9.77 -5.61
C LEU A 332 -5.50 -9.78 -5.36
N ALA A 333 -4.74 -10.47 -6.20
CA ALA A 333 -3.29 -10.57 -6.11
C ALA A 333 -2.62 -9.73 -7.22
N THR A 334 -1.57 -9.01 -6.85
CA THR A 334 -0.79 -8.14 -7.75
C THR A 334 0.68 -8.07 -7.34
N GLY A 335 1.49 -7.37 -8.12
CA GLY A 335 2.95 -7.31 -7.98
C GLY A 335 3.65 -8.55 -8.51
N GLY A 336 4.99 -8.56 -8.50
CA GLY A 336 5.77 -9.61 -9.18
C GLY A 336 5.43 -11.05 -8.77
N ALA A 337 5.03 -11.28 -7.52
CA ALA A 337 4.64 -12.60 -7.03
C ALA A 337 3.33 -13.13 -7.63
N SER A 338 2.41 -12.27 -8.12
CA SER A 338 1.15 -12.72 -8.73
C SER A 338 1.31 -13.30 -10.14
N SER A 339 2.54 -13.33 -10.67
CA SER A 339 2.89 -14.10 -11.86
C SER A 339 3.05 -15.61 -11.60
N ASN A 340 3.25 -16.02 -10.34
CA ASN A 340 3.48 -17.40 -9.96
C ASN A 340 2.15 -18.08 -9.56
N ARG A 341 1.64 -18.96 -10.42
CA ARG A 341 0.33 -19.61 -10.22
C ARG A 341 0.28 -20.51 -8.99
N GLU A 342 1.35 -21.25 -8.69
CA GLU A 342 1.39 -22.16 -7.53
C GLU A 342 1.38 -21.40 -6.21
N LEU A 343 2.07 -20.26 -6.14
CA LEU A 343 1.98 -19.33 -4.99
C LEU A 343 0.56 -18.78 -4.83
N LEU A 344 -0.14 -18.47 -5.93
CA LEU A 344 -1.54 -18.03 -5.89
C LEU A 344 -2.53 -19.15 -5.53
N GLN A 345 -2.20 -20.42 -5.80
CA GLN A 345 -2.99 -21.55 -5.31
C GLN A 345 -2.93 -21.65 -3.79
N VAL A 346 -1.73 -21.59 -3.18
CA VAL A 346 -1.60 -21.58 -1.72
C VAL A 346 -2.32 -20.37 -1.10
N LEU A 347 -2.27 -19.21 -1.75
CA LEU A 347 -3.05 -18.03 -1.31
C LEU A 347 -4.57 -18.30 -1.34
N ALA A 348 -5.08 -18.91 -2.42
CA ALA A 348 -6.50 -19.22 -2.57
C ALA A 348 -6.96 -20.20 -1.48
N ASP A 349 -6.22 -21.28 -1.27
CA ASP A 349 -6.53 -22.31 -0.28
C ASP A 349 -6.49 -21.75 1.15
N VAL A 350 -5.48 -20.93 1.49
CA VAL A 350 -5.32 -20.33 2.83
C VAL A 350 -6.43 -19.31 3.12
N PHE A 351 -6.80 -18.48 2.15
CA PHE A 351 -7.91 -17.52 2.29
C PHE A 351 -9.29 -18.13 2.00
N SER A 352 -9.34 -19.41 1.64
CA SER A 352 -10.57 -20.16 1.33
C SER A 352 -11.47 -19.43 0.33
N ALA A 353 -10.85 -18.72 -0.62
CA ALA A 353 -11.50 -17.78 -1.51
C ALA A 353 -10.83 -17.75 -2.89
N PRO A 354 -11.59 -17.54 -3.98
CA PRO A 354 -11.03 -17.44 -5.33
C PRO A 354 -10.05 -16.26 -5.45
N VAL A 355 -8.89 -16.54 -6.03
CA VAL A 355 -7.81 -15.57 -6.28
C VAL A 355 -7.83 -15.14 -7.73
N TYR A 356 -7.94 -13.82 -7.90
CA TYR A 356 -7.92 -13.14 -9.18
C TYR A 356 -6.65 -12.30 -9.32
N THR A 357 -6.18 -12.12 -10.54
CA THR A 357 -5.12 -11.17 -10.88
C THR A 357 -5.62 -10.12 -11.86
N MET A 358 -4.95 -8.97 -11.85
CA MET A 358 -5.17 -7.91 -12.83
C MET A 358 -3.84 -7.17 -13.01
N ASP A 359 -3.53 -6.73 -14.23
CA ASP A 359 -2.42 -5.80 -14.44
C ASP A 359 -2.81 -4.46 -13.81
N LEU A 360 -2.15 -4.15 -12.69
CA LEU A 360 -2.45 -3.03 -11.82
C LEU A 360 -1.29 -2.03 -11.72
N SER A 361 -0.40 -2.04 -12.72
CA SER A 361 0.70 -1.08 -12.88
C SER A 361 0.27 0.39 -12.71
N ASN A 362 -0.97 0.72 -13.13
CA ASN A 362 -1.60 2.03 -12.96
C ASN A 362 -2.85 2.06 -12.05
N SER A 363 -2.99 1.10 -11.13
CA SER A 363 -4.12 0.97 -10.18
C SER A 363 -4.55 2.28 -9.51
N ALA A 364 -3.61 3.01 -8.93
CA ALA A 364 -3.88 4.28 -8.23
C ALA A 364 -4.42 5.38 -9.17
N CYS A 365 -3.89 5.48 -10.40
CA CYS A 365 -4.41 6.38 -11.42
C CYS A 365 -5.82 5.95 -11.87
N LEU A 366 -6.00 4.67 -12.19
CA LEU A 366 -7.29 4.12 -12.64
C LEU A 366 -8.39 4.31 -11.58
N GLY A 367 -8.13 3.94 -10.33
CA GLY A 367 -9.04 4.17 -9.21
C GLY A 367 -9.37 5.66 -9.00
N SER A 368 -8.40 6.55 -9.24
CA SER A 368 -8.63 8.00 -9.21
C SER A 368 -9.55 8.46 -10.35
N ALA A 369 -9.34 7.97 -11.58
CA ALA A 369 -10.20 8.29 -12.71
C ALA A 369 -11.63 7.74 -12.53
N TYR A 370 -11.77 6.52 -11.99
CA TYR A 370 -13.07 5.93 -11.62
C TYR A 370 -13.79 6.76 -10.54
N ARG A 371 -13.06 7.24 -9.52
CA ARG A 371 -13.62 8.15 -8.49
C ARG A 371 -13.98 9.52 -9.05
N ALA A 372 -13.23 10.04 -10.04
CA ALA A 372 -13.56 11.28 -10.72
C ALA A 372 -14.89 11.17 -11.49
N LEU A 373 -15.12 10.04 -12.17
CA LEU A 373 -16.39 9.73 -12.82
C LEU A 373 -17.53 9.53 -11.78
N HIS A 374 -17.30 8.74 -10.73
CA HIS A 374 -18.29 8.48 -9.69
C HIS A 374 -18.74 9.77 -8.98
N GLY A 375 -17.82 10.71 -8.73
CA GLY A 375 -18.14 12.00 -8.13
C GLY A 375 -19.19 12.83 -8.88
N LEU A 376 -19.38 12.61 -10.19
CA LEU A 376 -20.43 13.28 -10.98
C LEU A 376 -21.83 12.68 -10.80
N VAL A 377 -21.94 11.47 -10.24
CA VAL A 377 -23.20 10.74 -10.07
C VAL A 377 -23.48 10.31 -8.62
N ALA A 378 -22.53 10.50 -7.70
CA ALA A 378 -22.63 10.09 -6.30
C ALA A 378 -23.84 10.72 -5.58
N GLU A 379 -24.14 12.01 -5.81
CA GLU A 379 -25.31 12.68 -5.24
C GLU A 379 -26.65 12.12 -5.74
N SER A 380 -26.65 11.41 -6.88
CA SER A 380 -27.83 10.70 -7.40
C SER A 380 -28.04 9.31 -6.75
N GLY A 381 -27.23 8.94 -5.75
CA GLY A 381 -27.31 7.65 -5.06
C GLY A 381 -26.75 6.46 -5.84
N VAL A 382 -26.02 6.70 -6.94
CA VAL A 382 -25.38 5.63 -7.72
C VAL A 382 -24.15 5.11 -6.96
N SER A 383 -24.08 3.80 -6.75
CA SER A 383 -22.93 3.19 -6.05
C SER A 383 -21.66 3.25 -6.89
N PHE A 384 -20.50 3.27 -6.24
CA PHE A 384 -19.22 3.19 -6.94
C PHE A 384 -19.12 1.91 -7.79
N PHE A 385 -19.66 0.79 -7.28
CA PHE A 385 -19.66 -0.51 -7.97
C PHE A 385 -20.48 -0.51 -9.26
N ASP A 386 -21.62 0.21 -9.29
CA ASP A 386 -22.42 0.36 -10.51
C ASP A 386 -21.69 1.20 -11.56
N VAL A 387 -20.97 2.24 -11.14
CA VAL A 387 -20.15 3.07 -12.05
C VAL A 387 -19.02 2.26 -12.68
N VAL A 388 -18.29 1.46 -11.89
CA VAL A 388 -17.14 0.68 -12.39
C VAL A 388 -17.50 -0.66 -13.01
N LYS A 389 -18.79 -0.99 -13.18
CA LYS A 389 -19.27 -2.28 -13.68
C LYS A 389 -18.82 -2.66 -15.10
N LYS A 390 -18.39 -1.68 -15.90
CA LYS A 390 -17.80 -1.90 -17.24
C LYS A 390 -16.28 -2.08 -17.22
N ALA A 391 -15.63 -1.89 -16.06
CA ALA A 391 -14.18 -1.93 -15.98
C ALA A 391 -13.69 -3.35 -16.32
N PRO A 392 -12.43 -3.51 -16.80
CA PRO A 392 -11.85 -4.82 -17.04
C PRO A 392 -11.98 -5.72 -15.81
N GLU A 393 -12.73 -6.82 -15.94
CA GLU A 393 -12.88 -7.80 -14.85
C GLU A 393 -11.54 -8.50 -14.59
N PRO A 394 -11.14 -8.68 -13.32
CA PRO A 394 -9.91 -9.37 -12.98
C PRO A 394 -10.01 -10.86 -13.34
N GLN A 395 -8.89 -11.47 -13.75
CA GLN A 395 -8.86 -12.85 -14.23
C GLN A 395 -8.74 -13.83 -13.08
N LEU A 396 -9.61 -14.85 -13.02
CA LEU A 396 -9.51 -15.94 -12.04
C LEU A 396 -8.27 -16.81 -12.35
N VAL A 397 -7.36 -16.95 -11.39
CA VAL A 397 -6.10 -17.72 -11.57
C VAL A 397 -6.06 -18.98 -10.70
N ALA A 398 -6.64 -18.93 -9.50
CA ALA A 398 -6.76 -20.06 -8.59
C ALA A 398 -8.10 -20.04 -7.84
N SER A 399 -8.64 -21.24 -7.59
CA SER A 399 -9.81 -21.48 -6.77
C SER A 399 -9.40 -22.34 -5.58
N PRO A 400 -9.95 -22.11 -4.37
CA PRO A 400 -9.58 -22.85 -3.17
C PRO A 400 -9.93 -24.33 -3.31
N ASP A 401 -9.02 -25.20 -2.88
CA ASP A 401 -9.33 -26.60 -2.62
C ASP A 401 -10.10 -26.72 -1.27
N PRO A 402 -11.31 -27.33 -1.26
CA PRO A 402 -12.08 -27.56 -0.03
C PRO A 402 -11.38 -28.44 1.02
N GLU A 403 -10.51 -29.37 0.61
CA GLU A 403 -9.74 -30.20 1.54
C GLU A 403 -8.61 -29.38 2.17
N ALA A 404 -7.89 -28.60 1.35
CA ALA A 404 -6.85 -27.71 1.83
C ALA A 404 -7.38 -26.63 2.78
N THR A 405 -8.58 -26.10 2.51
CA THR A 405 -9.29 -25.15 3.39
C THR A 405 -9.41 -25.68 4.82
N GLN A 406 -9.83 -26.93 4.99
CA GLN A 406 -9.99 -27.55 6.32
C GLN A 406 -8.65 -27.72 7.05
N VAL A 407 -7.57 -27.95 6.31
CA VAL A 407 -6.20 -28.03 6.85
C VAL A 407 -5.76 -26.65 7.38
N TYR A 408 -5.93 -25.60 6.60
CA TYR A 408 -5.49 -24.25 7.00
C TYR A 408 -6.31 -23.66 8.15
N ASP A 409 -7.62 -23.91 8.21
CA ASP A 409 -8.47 -23.50 9.35
C ASP A 409 -7.99 -24.12 10.69
N GLN A 410 -7.47 -25.34 10.66
CA GLN A 410 -6.84 -25.98 11.82
C GLN A 410 -5.46 -25.39 12.11
N MET A 411 -4.66 -25.15 11.08
CA MET A 411 -3.31 -24.57 11.22
C MET A 411 -3.32 -23.14 11.75
N LEU A 412 -4.30 -22.29 11.42
CA LEU A 412 -4.36 -20.90 11.90
C LEU A 412 -4.31 -20.79 13.43
N ARG A 413 -5.02 -21.67 14.13
CA ARG A 413 -5.01 -21.74 15.60
C ARG A 413 -3.61 -22.05 16.13
N ARG A 414 -2.89 -22.90 15.41
CA ARG A 414 -1.54 -23.37 15.74
C ARG A 414 -0.48 -22.31 15.40
N VAL A 415 -0.61 -21.64 14.25
CA VAL A 415 0.20 -20.47 13.87
C VAL A 415 0.08 -19.37 14.93
N ALA A 416 -1.12 -19.04 15.40
CA ALA A 416 -1.31 -18.04 16.45
C ALA A 416 -0.55 -18.38 17.74
N GLN A 417 -0.64 -19.63 18.21
CA GLN A 417 0.08 -20.10 19.41
C GLN A 417 1.61 -20.10 19.24
N LEU A 418 2.10 -20.42 18.04
CA LEU A 418 3.52 -20.40 17.73
C LEU A 418 4.07 -18.97 17.57
N GLU A 419 3.28 -18.07 16.98
CA GLU A 419 3.60 -16.65 16.87
C GLU A 419 3.74 -16.01 18.26
N ASP A 420 2.81 -16.30 19.19
CA ASP A 420 2.90 -15.84 20.58
C ASP A 420 4.17 -16.34 21.28
N ARG A 421 4.61 -17.58 21.04
CA ARG A 421 5.88 -18.12 21.54
C ARG A 421 7.10 -17.37 20.97
N VAL A 422 7.08 -17.03 19.68
CA VAL A 422 8.13 -16.24 19.02
C VAL A 422 8.19 -14.82 19.59
N LEU A 423 7.04 -14.20 19.86
CA LEU A 423 6.95 -12.87 20.45
C LEU A 423 7.38 -12.83 21.92
N GLN A 424 7.15 -13.90 22.69
CA GLN A 424 7.68 -14.03 24.05
C GLN A 424 9.21 -14.13 24.07
N LYS A 425 9.81 -14.94 23.17
CA LYS A 425 11.27 -15.04 23.04
C LYS A 425 11.94 -13.72 22.66
N ASN A 426 11.33 -12.92 21.79
CA ASN A 426 11.89 -11.61 21.40
C ASN A 426 11.81 -10.54 22.53
N ARG A 427 11.22 -10.86 23.70
CA ARG A 427 11.15 -9.98 24.88
C ARG A 427 12.10 -10.38 26.01
N THR A 428 12.82 -11.48 25.86
CA THR A 428 13.82 -12.03 26.81
C THR A 428 15.22 -11.94 26.23
#